data_AF-F0J8M7-F1
#
_entry.id   AF-F0J8M7-F1
#
_cell.length_a   1.000
_cell.length_b   1.000
_cell.length_c   1.000
_cell.angle_alpha   90.00
_cell.angle_beta   90.00
_cell.angle_gamma   90.00
#
_symmetry.space_group_name_H-M   'P 1'
#
loop_
_entity.id
_entity.type
_entity.pdbx_description
1 polymer ?
#
loop_
_entity_poly.entity_id
_entity_poly.type
_entity_poly.pdbx_seq_one_letter_code
_entity_poly.pdbx_strand_id
1 'polypeptide(L)'
;MGKASKIKVGKQKRNVPLDEQLKEELTARKARIKSRNRKDEDELFVDEKLTKKILDQARKQQEDLEEEHGLQSSSTGGKFKLPDIKLRLPGNTGASSDEEDDEEPGEDDTFYETIEVDEADEKALELFMNENTQARRTLADIIMEKLKEHETEVATLFSDAGSVQMADLDPKVVEMYRGVKKVLSRYRSGKLPKAFKIIPSLSNWEPVLYLTDPDSWSSAAMYQAT
;
A
#
# COMPACT_ATOMS: atom_id res chain seq x y z
N MET A 1 30.65 -20.17 50.75
CA MET A 1 29.93 -21.46 50.76
C MET A 1 28.46 -21.22 50.44
N GLY A 2 27.92 -21.80 49.35
CA GLY A 2 26.55 -21.52 48.91
C GLY A 2 26.10 -22.36 47.71
N LYS A 3 25.82 -23.64 47.98
CA LYS A 3 24.86 -24.56 47.33
C LYS A 3 24.73 -24.56 45.78
N ALA A 4 25.41 -25.50 45.13
CA ALA A 4 25.20 -25.87 43.73
C ALA A 4 23.82 -26.54 43.52
N SER A 5 23.04 -26.05 42.55
CA SER A 5 21.77 -26.64 42.14
C SER A 5 21.99 -27.94 41.36
N LYS A 6 21.47 -29.06 41.88
CA LYS A 6 21.59 -30.40 41.30
C LYS A 6 20.73 -30.51 40.04
N ILE A 7 21.38 -30.61 38.87
CA ILE A 7 20.73 -30.91 37.60
C ILE A 7 20.18 -32.34 37.67
N LYS A 8 18.85 -32.50 37.73
CA LYS A 8 18.19 -33.80 37.56
C LYS A 8 18.21 -34.16 36.07
N VAL A 9 19.21 -34.94 35.66
CA VAL A 9 19.17 -35.63 34.37
C VAL A 9 18.14 -36.75 34.48
N GLY A 10 17.00 -36.58 33.82
CA GLY A 10 15.95 -37.60 33.75
C GLY A 10 16.48 -38.85 33.07
N LYS A 11 16.31 -40.00 33.72
CA LYS A 11 16.70 -41.31 33.21
C LYS A 11 15.76 -41.68 32.04
N GLN A 12 16.17 -41.44 30.80
CA GLN A 12 15.42 -41.93 29.64
C GLN A 12 15.46 -43.46 29.65
N LYS A 13 14.28 -44.09 29.71
CA LYS A 13 14.13 -45.53 29.56
C LYS A 13 14.50 -45.88 28.12
N ARG A 14 15.67 -46.50 27.95
CA ARG A 14 16.06 -47.12 26.68
C ARG A 14 15.22 -48.39 26.61
N ASN A 15 14.41 -48.55 25.55
CA ASN A 15 13.46 -49.65 25.30
C ASN A 15 12.01 -49.34 25.70
N VAL A 16 11.42 -48.32 25.08
CA VAL A 16 9.97 -48.09 25.01
C VAL A 16 9.54 -48.44 23.59
N PRO A 17 8.42 -49.15 23.35
CA PRO A 17 7.98 -49.49 21.99
C PRO A 17 7.68 -48.22 21.16
N LEU A 18 7.89 -48.32 19.85
CA LEU A 18 7.91 -47.16 18.93
C LEU A 18 6.58 -46.39 18.91
N ASP A 19 5.47 -47.08 19.15
CA ASP A 19 4.12 -46.51 19.18
C ASP A 19 3.90 -45.56 20.37
N GLU A 20 4.54 -45.80 21.51
CA GLU A 20 4.53 -44.88 22.65
C GLU A 20 5.48 -43.68 22.44
N GLN A 21 6.61 -43.90 21.75
CA GLN A 21 7.55 -42.82 21.42
C GLN A 21 6.91 -41.80 20.45
N LEU A 22 6.18 -42.27 19.43
CA LEU A 22 5.47 -41.41 18.49
C LEU A 22 4.35 -40.60 19.17
N LYS A 23 3.69 -41.16 20.18
CA LYS A 23 2.66 -40.45 20.96
C LYS A 23 3.26 -39.36 21.84
N GLU A 24 4.41 -39.58 22.47
CA GLU A 24 5.10 -38.57 23.28
C GLU A 24 5.68 -37.43 22.41
N GLU A 25 6.26 -37.75 21.25
CA GLU A 25 6.84 -36.74 20.33
C GLU A 25 5.77 -35.76 19.80
N LEU A 26 4.56 -36.25 19.51
CA LEU A 26 3.42 -35.40 19.10
C LEU A 26 2.93 -34.47 20.23
N THR A 27 3.31 -34.71 21.48
CA THR A 27 2.95 -33.87 22.64
C THR A 27 4.04 -32.88 23.03
N ALA A 28 5.01 -32.61 22.15
CA ALA A 28 6.07 -31.63 22.38
C ALA A 28 5.52 -30.21 22.68
N ARG A 29 5.44 -29.91 23.97
CA ARG A 29 5.56 -28.62 24.68
C ARG A 29 5.21 -27.37 23.84
N LYS A 30 4.01 -26.82 24.07
CA LYS A 30 3.66 -25.44 23.68
C LYS A 30 4.74 -24.47 24.18
N ALA A 31 5.59 -24.00 23.27
CA ALA A 31 6.47 -22.88 23.53
C ALA A 31 5.59 -21.67 23.88
N ARG A 32 5.79 -21.11 25.07
CA ARG A 32 5.11 -19.89 25.51
C ARG A 32 5.58 -18.75 24.62
N ILE A 33 4.80 -18.40 23.60
CA ILE A 33 5.00 -17.20 22.80
C ILE A 33 4.76 -16.02 23.72
N LYS A 34 5.84 -15.37 24.18
CA LYS A 34 5.74 -14.10 24.89
C LYS A 34 5.48 -13.04 23.82
N SER A 35 4.23 -12.62 23.67
CA SER A 35 3.89 -11.43 22.90
C SER A 35 4.65 -10.25 23.53
N ARG A 36 5.63 -9.75 22.80
CA ARG A 36 6.33 -8.53 23.16
C ARG A 36 5.44 -7.41 22.63
N ASN A 37 4.84 -6.66 23.53
CA ASN A 37 4.05 -5.47 23.21
C ASN A 37 4.96 -4.51 22.44
N ARG A 38 4.91 -4.52 21.10
CA ARG A 38 5.49 -3.45 20.28
C ARG A 38 4.56 -2.26 20.45
N LYS A 39 5.14 -1.11 20.78
CA LYS A 39 4.39 0.15 20.79
C LYS A 39 4.08 0.49 19.33
N ASP A 40 2.86 0.93 19.07
CA ASP A 40 2.40 1.36 17.73
C ASP A 40 3.25 2.51 17.14
N GLU A 41 4.06 3.19 17.95
CA GLU A 41 5.04 4.20 17.50
C GLU A 41 6.17 3.61 16.63
N ASP A 42 6.50 2.33 16.77
CA ASP A 42 7.52 1.64 15.97
C ASP A 42 7.00 1.24 14.56
N GLU A 43 5.70 1.39 14.28
CA GLU A 43 5.12 1.16 12.96
C GLU A 43 5.12 2.42 12.08
N LEU A 44 5.17 3.61 12.69
CA LEU A 44 5.27 4.89 11.99
C LEU A 44 6.69 5.19 11.48
N PHE A 45 7.71 4.65 12.15
CA PHE A 45 9.11 4.91 11.83
C PHE A 45 9.82 3.64 11.40
N VAL A 46 10.61 3.77 10.35
CA VAL A 46 11.44 2.69 9.83
C VAL A 46 12.69 2.53 10.72
N ASP A 47 13.02 1.30 11.11
CA ASP A 47 14.23 0.97 11.86
C ASP A 47 15.48 1.64 11.25
N GLU A 48 16.37 2.20 12.09
CA GLU A 48 17.58 2.92 11.65
C GLU A 48 18.42 2.14 10.62
N LYS A 49 18.52 0.81 10.79
CA LYS A 49 19.24 -0.07 9.87
C LYS A 49 18.56 -0.18 8.51
N LEU A 50 17.23 -0.20 8.49
CA LEU A 50 16.44 -0.27 7.27
C LEU A 50 16.45 1.11 6.58
N THR A 51 16.34 2.20 7.33
CA THR A 51 16.49 3.58 6.83
C THR A 51 17.85 3.81 6.15
N LYS A 52 18.95 3.36 6.78
CA LYS A 52 20.28 3.43 6.16
C LYS A 52 20.36 2.64 4.85
N LYS A 53 19.77 1.44 4.82
CA LYS A 53 19.72 0.59 3.63
C LYS A 53 18.89 1.22 2.50
N ILE A 54 17.79 1.90 2.84
CA ILE A 54 16.96 2.64 1.87
C ILE A 54 17.75 3.80 1.27
N LEU A 55 18.45 4.58 2.09
CA LEU A 55 19.28 5.70 1.61
C LEU A 55 20.45 5.24 0.73
N ASP A 56 21.14 4.17 1.11
CA ASP A 56 22.22 3.59 0.29
C ASP A 56 21.68 3.09 -1.06
N GLN A 57 20.50 2.47 -1.07
CA GLN A 57 19.86 1.99 -2.30
C GLN A 57 19.38 3.15 -3.19
N ALA A 58 18.82 4.21 -2.60
CA ALA A 58 18.39 5.40 -3.32
C ALA A 58 19.58 6.12 -3.98
N ARG A 59 20.71 6.21 -3.28
CA ARG A 59 21.94 6.78 -3.83
C ARG A 59 22.46 5.97 -5.01
N LYS A 60 22.44 4.64 -4.89
CA LYS A 60 22.82 3.74 -5.97
C LYS A 60 21.91 3.88 -7.18
N GLN A 61 20.59 3.96 -6.98
CA GLN A 61 19.64 4.18 -8.06
C GLN A 61 19.86 5.51 -8.78
N GLN A 62 20.21 6.56 -8.03
CA GLN A 62 20.57 7.84 -8.62
C GLN A 62 21.84 7.75 -9.47
N GLU A 63 22.88 7.07 -8.97
CA GLU A 63 24.13 6.83 -9.71
C GLU A 63 23.90 5.99 -10.97
N ASP A 64 23.14 4.90 -10.86
CA ASP A 64 22.77 4.04 -12.00
C ASP A 64 21.99 4.85 -13.08
N LEU A 65 21.08 5.75 -12.67
CA LEU A 65 20.36 6.66 -13.58
C LEU A 65 21.28 7.70 -14.23
N GLU A 66 22.24 8.23 -13.48
CA GLU A 66 23.24 9.18 -14.00
C GLU A 66 24.19 8.49 -15.01
N GLU A 67 24.53 7.22 -14.79
CA GLU A 67 25.39 6.41 -15.66
C GLU A 67 24.66 5.92 -16.93
N GLU A 68 23.40 5.46 -16.82
CA GLU A 68 22.60 4.96 -17.95
C GLU A 68 22.00 6.08 -18.81
N HIS A 69 21.54 7.17 -18.17
CA HIS A 69 20.81 8.25 -18.85
C HIS A 69 21.69 9.45 -19.22
N GLY A 70 23.01 9.24 -19.26
CA GLY A 70 24.06 10.24 -19.46
C GLY A 70 23.71 11.35 -20.46
N LEU A 71 23.14 12.42 -19.95
CA LEU A 71 23.08 13.73 -20.57
C LEU A 71 23.65 14.65 -19.50
N GLN A 72 24.88 15.13 -19.70
CA GLN A 72 25.01 16.52 -20.14
C GLN A 72 23.84 17.33 -19.58
N SER A 73 24.04 17.83 -18.37
CA SER A 73 23.60 19.21 -18.20
C SER A 73 24.21 19.96 -19.39
N SER A 74 23.38 20.32 -20.34
CA SER A 74 23.52 21.58 -21.05
C SER A 74 23.45 22.68 -20.00
N SER A 75 24.49 22.74 -19.16
CA SER A 75 24.85 23.88 -18.35
C SER A 75 26.13 24.46 -18.97
N THR A 76 26.00 24.86 -20.24
CA THR A 76 26.43 26.21 -20.61
C THR A 76 26.08 27.11 -19.43
N GLY A 77 27.07 27.86 -18.93
CA GLY A 77 26.98 28.70 -17.73
C GLY A 77 25.96 29.85 -17.83
N GLY A 78 24.69 29.52 -18.04
CA GLY A 78 23.54 30.36 -17.85
C GLY A 78 23.14 30.27 -16.39
N LYS A 79 23.40 31.35 -15.66
CA LYS A 79 22.85 31.58 -14.33
C LYS A 79 21.31 31.58 -14.45
N PHE A 80 20.66 30.44 -14.25
CA PHE A 80 19.24 30.41 -13.96
C PHE A 80 19.05 31.08 -12.60
N LYS A 81 18.85 32.39 -12.63
CA LYS A 81 18.32 33.14 -11.49
C LYS A 81 16.94 32.55 -11.22
N LEU A 82 16.80 31.86 -10.10
CA LEU A 82 15.51 31.64 -9.46
C LEU A 82 14.74 32.98 -9.50
N PRO A 83 13.45 33.02 -9.87
CA PRO A 83 12.64 34.20 -9.62
C PRO A 83 12.58 34.36 -8.11
N ASP A 84 13.40 35.27 -7.60
CA ASP A 84 13.43 35.68 -6.22
C ASP A 84 12.03 36.27 -5.92
N ILE A 85 11.18 35.51 -5.21
CA ILE A 85 9.87 35.98 -4.74
C ILE A 85 10.16 37.03 -3.66
N LYS A 86 10.50 38.23 -4.12
CA LYS A 86 10.65 39.41 -3.28
C LYS A 86 9.26 39.93 -2.97
N LEU A 87 8.82 39.62 -1.76
CA LEU A 87 7.79 40.37 -1.05
C LEU A 87 8.07 41.87 -1.23
N ARG A 88 7.23 42.55 -2.03
CA ARG A 88 7.32 44.00 -2.29
C ARG A 88 7.16 44.76 -0.97
N LEU A 89 8.26 45.31 -0.46
CA LEU A 89 8.27 46.54 0.32
C LEU A 89 8.48 47.70 -0.67
N PRO A 90 7.71 48.81 -0.60
CA PRO A 90 7.75 49.84 -1.62
C PRO A 90 8.93 50.77 -1.38
N GLY A 91 9.71 50.99 -2.44
CA GLY A 91 10.68 52.09 -2.50
C GLY A 91 12.09 51.62 -2.83
N ASN A 92 12.44 51.59 -4.12
CA ASN A 92 13.56 52.36 -4.65
C ASN A 92 13.60 52.22 -6.17
N THR A 93 13.61 53.35 -6.85
CA THR A 93 13.77 53.55 -8.29
C THR A 93 15.14 53.08 -8.76
N GLY A 94 15.20 52.39 -9.90
CA GLY A 94 16.46 52.06 -10.58
C GLY A 94 16.17 51.43 -11.94
N ALA A 95 16.20 52.27 -12.97
CA ALA A 95 16.01 51.92 -14.37
C ALA A 95 17.02 50.85 -14.84
N SER A 96 16.56 49.97 -15.72
CA SER A 96 17.40 49.39 -16.77
C SER A 96 16.48 49.09 -17.96
N SER A 97 16.48 50.02 -18.90
CA SER A 97 16.03 49.83 -20.27
C SER A 97 17.07 48.95 -20.94
N ASP A 98 16.65 47.86 -21.54
CA ASP A 98 17.48 47.08 -22.45
C ASP A 98 16.54 46.57 -23.55
N GLU A 99 16.50 47.34 -24.62
CA GLU A 99 15.90 46.96 -25.90
C GLU A 99 16.96 46.13 -26.62
N GLU A 100 16.77 44.80 -26.66
CA GLU A 100 17.51 43.93 -27.57
C GLU A 100 16.57 43.54 -28.71
N ASP A 101 16.80 44.24 -29.83
CA ASP A 101 16.31 43.98 -31.18
C ASP A 101 16.96 42.68 -31.67
N ASP A 102 16.23 41.56 -31.60
CA ASP A 102 16.69 40.26 -32.10
C ASP A 102 16.35 40.19 -33.60
N GLU A 103 17.35 40.60 -34.39
CA GLU A 103 17.38 40.62 -35.84
C GLU A 103 17.22 39.18 -36.37
N GLU A 104 16.09 38.91 -37.03
CA GLU A 104 15.72 37.63 -37.64
C GLU A 104 16.83 37.17 -38.60
N PRO A 105 17.48 36.00 -38.40
CA PRO A 105 18.50 35.53 -39.31
C PRO A 105 17.81 35.16 -40.62
N GLY A 106 18.14 35.91 -41.68
CA GLY A 106 17.59 35.74 -43.02
C GLY A 106 17.59 34.28 -43.46
N GLU A 107 16.51 33.92 -44.14
CA GLU A 107 16.29 32.64 -44.81
C GLU A 107 17.50 32.30 -45.71
N ASP A 108 18.49 31.61 -45.13
CA ASP A 108 19.52 30.92 -45.87
C ASP A 108 18.84 29.70 -46.50
N ASP A 109 18.43 29.94 -47.75
CA ASP A 109 18.04 29.05 -48.84
C ASP A 109 18.53 27.61 -48.58
N THR A 110 17.77 26.90 -47.73
CA THR A 110 18.06 25.51 -47.42
C THR A 110 17.77 24.75 -48.72
N PHE A 111 18.83 24.23 -49.33
CA PHE A 111 18.89 23.50 -50.60
C PHE A 111 17.97 22.26 -50.61
N TYR A 112 16.65 22.47 -50.52
CA TYR A 112 15.64 21.44 -50.73
C TYR A 112 15.42 21.36 -52.23
N GLU A 113 16.20 20.53 -52.90
CA GLU A 113 15.87 20.06 -54.23
C GLU A 113 14.43 19.49 -54.16
N THR A 114 13.51 20.11 -54.90
CA THR A 114 12.10 19.71 -54.89
C THR A 114 12.01 18.32 -55.51
N ILE A 115 11.86 17.30 -54.68
CA ILE A 115 11.70 15.91 -55.11
C ILE A 115 10.30 15.79 -55.73
N GLU A 116 10.23 15.74 -57.05
CA GLU A 116 9.00 15.41 -57.77
C GLU A 116 8.71 13.91 -57.57
N VAL A 117 7.61 13.60 -56.88
CA VAL A 117 7.20 12.22 -56.61
C VAL A 117 6.32 11.74 -57.76
N ASP A 118 6.75 10.69 -58.46
CA ASP A 118 5.99 10.08 -59.54
C ASP A 118 4.82 9.23 -59.00
N GLU A 119 3.78 9.00 -59.80
CA GLU A 119 2.62 8.16 -59.42
C GLU A 119 3.02 6.72 -59.03
N ALA A 120 4.14 6.22 -59.57
CA ALA A 120 4.71 4.93 -59.19
C ALA A 120 5.32 4.96 -57.78
N ASP A 121 5.94 6.08 -57.41
CA ASP A 121 6.56 6.30 -56.11
C ASP A 121 5.51 6.54 -55.03
N GLU A 122 4.42 7.25 -55.35
CA GLU A 122 3.26 7.39 -54.45
C GLU A 122 2.65 6.04 -54.08
N LYS A 123 2.50 5.13 -55.06
CA LYS A 123 2.02 3.76 -54.81
C LYS A 123 3.02 2.93 -54.00
N ALA A 124 4.32 3.12 -54.22
CA ALA A 124 5.35 2.44 -53.44
C ALA A 124 5.37 2.93 -51.97
N LEU A 125 5.18 4.23 -51.76
CA LEU A 125 5.02 4.83 -50.44
C LEU A 125 3.75 4.35 -49.76
N GLU A 126 2.64 4.24 -50.49
CA GLU A 126 1.36 3.72 -49.98
C GLU A 126 1.47 2.23 -49.57
N LEU A 127 2.18 1.41 -50.36
CA LEU A 127 2.47 0.00 -50.02
C LEU A 127 3.40 -0.15 -48.80
N PHE A 128 4.27 0.84 -48.55
CA PHE A 128 5.19 0.86 -47.42
C PHE A 128 4.57 1.47 -46.14
N MET A 129 3.59 2.36 -46.30
CA MET A 129 2.77 2.90 -45.22
C MET A 129 1.74 1.83 -44.80
N ASN A 130 1.92 1.23 -43.62
CA ASN A 130 0.97 0.27 -43.10
C ASN A 130 -0.40 0.95 -42.84
N GLU A 131 -1.40 0.69 -43.69
CA GLU A 131 -2.77 1.26 -43.55
C GLU A 131 -3.40 0.97 -42.18
N ASN A 132 -2.98 -0.12 -41.53
CA ASN A 132 -3.41 -0.47 -40.18
C ASN A 132 -2.35 -0.05 -39.16
N THR A 133 -2.04 1.25 -39.10
CA THR A 133 -1.44 1.80 -37.88
C THR A 133 -2.49 1.71 -36.78
N GLN A 134 -2.57 0.54 -36.13
CA GLN A 134 -3.39 0.39 -34.94
C GLN A 134 -3.03 1.56 -34.04
N ALA A 135 -4.01 2.42 -33.77
CA ALA A 135 -3.83 3.65 -33.03
C ALA A 135 -2.94 3.35 -31.82
N ARG A 136 -1.70 3.84 -31.86
CA ARG A 136 -0.74 3.59 -30.80
C ARG A 136 -1.37 4.19 -29.56
N ARG A 137 -1.83 3.34 -28.64
CA ARG A 137 -2.40 3.80 -27.37
C ARG A 137 -1.39 4.76 -26.76
N THR A 138 -1.83 5.98 -26.49
CA THR A 138 -0.92 6.97 -25.91
C THR A 138 -0.62 6.56 -24.48
N LEU A 139 0.53 6.99 -23.94
CA LEU A 139 0.85 6.72 -22.54
C LEU A 139 -0.25 7.25 -21.61
N ALA A 140 -0.90 8.36 -21.96
CA ALA A 140 -2.04 8.91 -21.24
C ALA A 140 -3.23 7.94 -21.20
N ASP A 141 -3.54 7.27 -22.30
CA ASP A 141 -4.64 6.28 -22.37
C ASP A 141 -4.32 5.06 -21.48
N ILE A 142 -3.08 4.59 -21.49
CA ILE A 142 -2.62 3.47 -20.66
C ILE A 142 -2.66 3.86 -19.18
N ILE A 143 -2.25 5.08 -18.83
CA ILE A 143 -2.29 5.58 -17.44
C ILE A 143 -3.73 5.71 -16.96
N MET A 144 -4.64 6.24 -17.78
CA MET A 144 -6.06 6.35 -17.43
C MET A 144 -6.73 4.97 -17.30
N GLU A 145 -6.41 4.02 -18.20
CA GLU A 145 -6.87 2.63 -18.11
C GLU A 145 -6.38 1.97 -16.82
N LYS A 146 -5.09 2.16 -16.47
CA LYS A 146 -4.48 1.62 -15.25
C LYS A 146 -5.00 2.23 -13.96
N LEU A 147 -5.23 3.55 -13.93
CA LEU A 147 -5.85 4.23 -12.79
C LEU A 147 -7.25 3.70 -12.54
N LYS A 148 -8.05 3.57 -13.61
CA LYS A 148 -9.40 3.04 -13.52
C LYS A 148 -9.42 1.57 -13.11
N GLU A 149 -8.52 0.74 -13.65
CA GLU A 149 -8.35 -0.66 -13.24
C GLU A 149 -8.08 -0.76 -11.74
N HIS A 150 -7.10 0.00 -11.24
CA HIS A 150 -6.74 0.03 -9.82
C HIS A 150 -7.87 0.59 -8.93
N GLU A 151 -8.57 1.65 -9.36
CA GLU A 151 -9.74 2.16 -8.65
C GLU A 151 -10.85 1.11 -8.56
N THR A 152 -11.09 0.35 -9.63
CA THR A 152 -12.08 -0.74 -9.60
C THR A 152 -11.65 -1.92 -8.77
N GLU A 153 -10.36 -2.29 -8.76
CA GLU A 153 -9.80 -3.35 -7.93
C GLU A 153 -9.86 -2.98 -6.43
N VAL A 154 -9.51 -1.74 -6.10
CA VAL A 154 -9.68 -1.19 -4.75
C VAL A 154 -11.17 -1.19 -4.40
N ALA A 155 -12.05 -0.66 -5.25
CA ALA A 155 -13.48 -0.64 -4.96
C ALA A 155 -14.08 -2.04 -4.78
N THR A 156 -13.63 -3.05 -5.52
CA THR A 156 -14.06 -4.44 -5.33
C THR A 156 -13.48 -5.03 -4.05
N LEU A 157 -12.20 -4.84 -3.73
CA LEU A 157 -11.62 -5.33 -2.47
C LEU A 157 -12.28 -4.71 -1.24
N PHE A 158 -12.57 -3.40 -1.27
CA PHE A 158 -13.17 -2.68 -0.15
C PHE A 158 -14.70 -2.88 -0.05
N SER A 159 -15.39 -3.13 -1.17
CA SER A 159 -16.82 -3.50 -1.12
C SER A 159 -17.02 -4.97 -0.79
N ASP A 160 -16.21 -5.88 -1.33
CA ASP A 160 -16.45 -7.32 -1.26
C ASP A 160 -16.03 -7.93 0.09
N ALA A 161 -14.86 -7.56 0.63
CA ALA A 161 -14.36 -8.19 1.85
C ALA A 161 -15.17 -7.85 3.11
N GLY A 162 -15.74 -6.63 3.18
CA GLY A 162 -16.53 -6.17 4.32
C GLY A 162 -18.04 -6.38 4.18
N SER A 163 -18.59 -6.34 2.94
CA SER A 163 -20.03 -6.45 2.73
C SER A 163 -20.51 -7.88 2.43
N VAL A 164 -19.68 -8.74 1.83
CA VAL A 164 -20.10 -10.12 1.51
C VAL A 164 -20.25 -10.98 2.77
N GLN A 165 -19.41 -10.78 3.79
CA GLN A 165 -19.56 -11.54 5.04
C GLN A 165 -20.79 -11.13 5.87
N MET A 166 -21.32 -9.93 5.65
CA MET A 166 -22.54 -9.46 6.33
C MET A 166 -23.81 -9.98 5.65
N ALA A 167 -23.74 -10.37 4.38
CA ALA A 167 -24.90 -10.74 3.56
C ALA A 167 -25.32 -12.21 3.72
N ASP A 168 -24.48 -13.09 4.28
CA ASP A 168 -24.76 -14.54 4.35
C ASP A 168 -25.46 -14.98 5.66
N LEU A 169 -26.01 -14.03 6.43
CA LEU A 169 -26.71 -14.32 7.68
C LEU A 169 -28.23 -14.43 7.45
N ASP A 170 -28.84 -15.50 7.99
CA ASP A 170 -30.30 -15.66 7.99
C ASP A 170 -30.98 -14.41 8.60
N PRO A 171 -31.96 -13.78 7.90
CA PRO A 171 -32.64 -12.58 8.37
C PRO A 171 -33.20 -12.70 9.80
N LYS A 172 -33.60 -13.91 10.22
CA LYS A 172 -34.10 -14.14 11.59
C LYS A 172 -33.01 -14.00 12.65
N VAL A 173 -31.80 -14.44 12.32
CA VAL A 173 -30.62 -14.31 13.18
C VAL A 173 -30.24 -12.84 13.31
N VAL A 174 -30.29 -12.10 12.22
CA VAL A 174 -30.05 -10.64 12.19
C VAL A 174 -30.99 -9.90 13.13
N GLU A 175 -32.31 -10.17 13.03
CA GLU A 175 -33.30 -9.52 13.88
C GLU A 175 -33.09 -9.85 15.38
N MET A 176 -32.81 -11.12 15.70
CA MET A 176 -32.52 -11.57 17.05
C MET A 176 -31.30 -10.83 17.64
N TYR A 177 -30.18 -10.76 16.92
CA TYR A 177 -28.96 -10.11 17.40
C TYR A 177 -29.06 -8.59 17.45
N ARG A 178 -29.85 -7.96 16.56
CA ARG A 178 -30.24 -6.54 16.72
C ARG A 178 -31.05 -6.29 18.00
N GLY A 179 -31.87 -7.27 18.41
CA GLY A 179 -32.53 -7.25 19.71
C GLY A 179 -31.54 -7.32 20.87
N VAL A 180 -30.54 -8.22 20.77
CA VAL A 180 -29.47 -8.38 21.76
C VAL A 180 -28.64 -7.10 21.92
N LYS A 181 -28.31 -6.38 20.83
CA LYS A 181 -27.66 -5.06 20.88
C LYS A 181 -28.35 -4.10 21.84
N LYS A 182 -29.68 -3.96 21.73
CA LYS A 182 -30.48 -3.06 22.59
C LYS A 182 -30.36 -3.45 24.07
N VAL A 183 -30.27 -4.75 24.37
CA VAL A 183 -30.06 -5.25 25.73
C VAL A 183 -28.66 -4.93 26.23
N LEU A 184 -27.62 -5.19 25.42
CA LEU A 184 -26.22 -4.95 25.79
C LEU A 184 -25.90 -3.47 26.02
N SER A 185 -26.53 -2.57 25.27
CA SER A 185 -26.38 -1.12 25.46
C SER A 185 -26.88 -0.62 26.83
N ARG A 186 -27.91 -1.27 27.40
CA ARG A 186 -28.52 -0.89 28.70
C ARG A 186 -28.14 -1.83 29.85
N TYR A 187 -27.32 -2.84 29.56
CA TYR A 187 -26.99 -3.88 30.51
C TYR A 187 -26.12 -3.33 31.65
N ARG A 188 -26.47 -3.69 32.90
CA ARG A 188 -25.71 -3.28 34.09
C ARG A 188 -25.35 -4.45 35.00
N SER A 189 -26.31 -5.36 35.22
CA SER A 189 -26.16 -6.53 36.08
C SER A 189 -27.14 -7.63 35.66
N GLY A 190 -26.90 -8.86 36.11
CA GLY A 190 -27.77 -10.00 35.84
C GLY A 190 -27.13 -11.06 34.95
N LYS A 191 -27.96 -11.83 34.24
CA LYS A 191 -27.50 -12.86 33.29
C LYS A 191 -27.53 -12.28 31.88
N LEU A 192 -26.46 -12.51 31.12
CA LEU A 192 -26.43 -12.20 29.69
C LEU A 192 -27.37 -13.12 28.88
N PRO A 193 -27.96 -12.62 27.78
CA PRO A 193 -28.77 -13.43 26.87
C PRO A 193 -28.02 -14.67 26.39
N LYS A 194 -28.72 -15.82 26.31
CA LYS A 194 -28.10 -17.08 25.84
C LYS A 194 -27.55 -16.95 24.42
N ALA A 195 -28.24 -16.20 23.55
CA ALA A 195 -27.78 -15.91 22.19
C ALA A 195 -26.40 -15.22 22.15
N PHE A 196 -26.10 -14.37 23.14
CA PHE A 196 -24.78 -13.73 23.24
C PHE A 196 -23.70 -14.72 23.70
N LYS A 197 -24.03 -15.60 24.66
CA LYS A 197 -23.07 -16.57 25.20
C LYS A 197 -22.62 -17.64 24.20
N ILE A 198 -23.42 -17.93 23.18
CA ILE A 198 -23.08 -18.93 22.16
C ILE A 198 -22.20 -18.37 21.04
N ILE A 199 -22.00 -17.05 20.96
CA ILE A 199 -21.22 -16.39 19.89
C ILE A 199 -19.83 -17.03 19.72
N PRO A 200 -19.04 -17.28 20.77
CA PRO A 200 -17.71 -17.88 20.62
C PRO A 200 -17.70 -19.30 20.04
N SER A 201 -18.85 -19.98 20.02
CA SER A 201 -19.00 -21.33 19.47
C SER A 201 -19.53 -21.35 18.03
N LEU A 202 -19.92 -20.19 17.48
CA LEU A 202 -20.41 -20.08 16.10
C LEU A 202 -19.24 -20.06 15.12
N SER A 203 -19.41 -20.65 13.93
CA SER A 203 -18.43 -20.56 12.84
C SER A 203 -18.35 -19.14 12.26
N ASN A 204 -19.49 -18.46 12.19
CA ASN A 204 -19.69 -17.09 11.71
C ASN A 204 -19.77 -16.09 12.87
N TRP A 205 -18.92 -16.23 13.88
CA TRP A 205 -18.98 -15.41 15.10
C TRP A 205 -18.66 -13.93 14.86
N GLU A 206 -17.78 -13.61 13.91
CA GLU A 206 -17.35 -12.25 13.61
C GLU A 206 -18.48 -11.38 13.01
N PRO A 207 -19.18 -11.82 11.93
CA PRO A 207 -20.36 -11.09 11.43
C PRO A 207 -21.47 -10.95 12.48
N VAL A 208 -21.71 -12.01 13.27
CA VAL A 208 -22.72 -12.00 14.33
C VAL A 208 -22.36 -11.01 15.44
N LEU A 209 -21.07 -10.92 15.81
CA LEU A 209 -20.58 -9.97 16.80
C LEU A 209 -20.70 -8.53 16.27
N TYR A 210 -20.41 -8.31 14.99
CA TYR A 210 -20.55 -6.99 14.38
C TYR A 210 -22.00 -6.48 14.42
N LEU A 211 -22.99 -7.33 14.17
CA LEU A 211 -24.41 -6.99 14.31
C LEU A 211 -24.82 -6.50 15.72
N THR A 212 -24.06 -6.91 16.74
CA THR A 212 -24.32 -6.47 18.11
C THR A 212 -23.69 -5.11 18.45
N ASP A 213 -22.95 -4.50 17.52
CA ASP A 213 -22.25 -3.21 17.62
C ASP A 213 -21.52 -3.04 18.97
N PRO A 214 -20.34 -3.67 19.13
CA PRO A 214 -19.57 -3.66 20.38
C PRO A 214 -19.30 -2.26 20.95
N ASP A 215 -19.16 -1.25 20.09
CA ASP A 215 -18.95 0.16 20.47
C ASP A 215 -20.13 0.75 21.26
N SER A 216 -21.33 0.20 21.06
CA SER A 216 -22.55 0.66 21.72
C SER A 216 -22.82 -0.04 23.06
N TRP A 217 -21.93 -0.95 23.48
CA TRP A 217 -22.12 -1.71 24.71
C TRP A 217 -21.85 -0.90 25.96
N SER A 218 -22.61 -1.18 27.01
CA SER A 218 -22.30 -0.70 28.35
C SER A 218 -20.96 -1.27 28.82
N SER A 219 -20.21 -0.51 29.64
CA SER A 219 -18.95 -0.98 30.23
C SER A 219 -19.10 -2.29 31.02
N ALA A 220 -20.27 -2.50 31.64
CA ALA A 220 -20.58 -3.75 32.33
C ALA A 220 -20.79 -4.94 31.37
N ALA A 221 -21.31 -4.70 30.17
CA ALA A 221 -21.45 -5.72 29.14
C ALA A 221 -20.10 -6.08 28.55
N MET A 222 -19.27 -5.07 28.26
CA MET A 222 -17.91 -5.27 27.75
C MET A 222 -17.06 -6.08 28.74
N TYR A 223 -17.14 -5.79 30.04
CA TYR A 223 -16.45 -6.58 31.08
C TYR A 223 -16.89 -8.04 31.16
N GLN A 224 -18.15 -8.34 30.85
CA GLN A 224 -18.67 -9.71 30.87
C GLN A 224 -18.43 -10.47 29.56
N ALA A 225 -18.04 -9.76 28.51
CA ALA A 225 -17.74 -10.33 27.20
C ALA A 225 -16.27 -10.72 27.06
N THR A 226 -15.37 -10.04 27.78
CA THR A 226 -13.95 -10.39 27.91
C THR A 226 -13.71 -11.59 28.84
#